data_AF-A0A1F8JMC7-F1
#
_entry.id   AF-A0A1F8JMC7-F1
#
_cell.length_a   1.000
_cell.length_b   1.000
_cell.length_c   1.000
_cell.angle_alpha   90.00
_cell.angle_beta   90.00
_cell.angle_gamma   90.00
#
_symmetry.space_group_name_H-M   'P 1'
#
loop_
_entity.id
_entity.type
_entity.pdbx_description
1 polymer ?
#
loop_
_entity_poly.entity_id
_entity_poly.type
_entity_poly.pdbx_seq_one_letter_code
_entity_poly.pdbx_strand_id
1 'polypeptide(L)'
;MQNTLPTRNQPISYKASKWIFQYLLADAEEFARFDSLSSLRFVMTGLVFSEAAACLSFDAWLNLYRDALEGYRKIGQFDFPCFFATGDLSDLYAYTLTGGRTMTKPLFPVLQIRPNYFMVVNGEVKTRVFGKGAAFFGLEFAFPTLYVHPETGALEYVLREGTRPAARTFRALMQEARRFLEPMQFEIDGKPLSTPFRVSQQEKERWNERTRVT
;
A
#
# COMPACT_ATOMS: atom_id res chain seq x y z
N MET A 1 -10.66 -16.05 16.26
CA MET A 1 -10.39 -14.61 16.05
C MET A 1 -11.58 -14.01 15.33
N GLN A 2 -12.04 -12.81 15.73
CA GLN A 2 -13.14 -12.13 15.05
C GLN A 2 -12.71 -11.80 13.61
N ASN A 3 -13.54 -12.13 12.63
CA ASN A 3 -13.30 -11.84 11.21
C ASN A 3 -13.97 -10.54 10.74
N THR A 4 -14.56 -9.80 11.68
CA THR A 4 -15.33 -8.58 11.42
C THR A 4 -14.71 -7.41 12.16
N LEU A 5 -14.77 -6.24 11.54
CA LEU A 5 -14.32 -4.99 12.16
C LEU A 5 -15.27 -4.59 13.30
N PRO A 6 -14.76 -3.94 14.35
CA PRO A 6 -15.63 -3.27 15.32
C PRO A 6 -16.40 -2.13 14.63
N THR A 7 -17.68 -1.99 14.94
CA THR A 7 -18.56 -0.95 14.34
C THR A 7 -18.64 0.28 15.24
N ARG A 8 -18.62 1.48 14.65
CA ARG A 8 -18.85 2.76 15.36
C ARG A 8 -19.79 3.68 14.59
N ASN A 9 -20.66 4.35 15.33
CA ASN A 9 -21.62 5.32 14.77
C ASN A 9 -21.08 6.76 14.74
N GLN A 10 -19.96 7.03 15.40
CA GLN A 10 -19.30 8.34 15.37
C GLN A 10 -17.86 8.19 14.87
N PRO A 11 -17.38 9.10 14.02
CA PRO A 11 -16.01 9.04 13.52
C PRO A 11 -15.03 9.49 14.60
N ILE A 12 -13.98 8.71 14.81
CA ILE A 12 -12.81 9.16 15.58
C ILE A 12 -11.87 9.89 14.63
N SER A 13 -11.36 11.05 15.06
CA SER A 13 -10.38 11.81 14.29
C SER A 13 -9.02 11.12 14.35
N TYR A 14 -8.69 10.37 13.29
CA TYR A 14 -7.35 9.86 13.09
C TYR A 14 -6.42 10.99 12.61
N LYS A 15 -5.34 11.26 13.34
CA LYS A 15 -4.38 12.34 13.02
C LYS A 15 -2.97 11.78 12.90
N ALA A 16 -2.39 11.88 11.71
CA ALA A 16 -1.01 11.53 11.41
C ALA A 16 -0.39 12.57 10.46
N SER A 17 0.84 13.00 10.73
CA SER A 17 1.45 14.16 10.06
C SER A 17 2.70 13.83 9.22
N LYS A 18 3.38 12.72 9.48
CA LYS A 18 4.60 12.32 8.74
C LYS A 18 4.52 10.86 8.32
N TRP A 19 4.75 10.60 7.04
CA TRP A 19 4.59 9.28 6.44
C TRP A 19 5.88 8.85 5.75
N ILE A 20 6.17 7.55 5.78
CA ILE A 20 7.19 6.92 4.96
C ILE A 20 6.51 6.05 3.92
N PHE A 21 7.11 6.02 2.74
CA PHE A 21 6.58 5.35 1.57
C PHE A 21 7.63 4.42 0.98
N GLN A 22 7.18 3.26 0.54
CA GLN A 22 7.97 2.30 -0.21
C GLN A 22 7.18 1.90 -1.46
N TYR A 23 7.77 2.09 -2.63
CA TYR A 23 7.14 1.79 -3.91
C TYR A 23 7.75 0.52 -4.48
N LEU A 24 6.93 -0.52 -4.62
CA LEU A 24 7.38 -1.86 -4.96
C LEU A 24 6.64 -2.37 -6.20
N LEU A 25 7.38 -2.90 -7.15
CA LEU A 25 6.87 -3.72 -8.24
C LEU A 25 7.52 -5.10 -8.15
N ALA A 26 6.73 -6.11 -7.84
CA ALA A 26 7.15 -7.51 -7.78
C ALA A 26 5.97 -8.36 -8.22
N ASP A 27 6.19 -9.59 -8.68
CA ASP A 27 5.07 -10.49 -8.93
C ASP A 27 4.51 -11.11 -7.63
N ALA A 28 3.45 -11.91 -7.76
CA ALA A 28 2.79 -12.49 -6.61
C ALA A 28 3.68 -13.53 -5.89
N GLU A 29 4.48 -14.28 -6.65
CA GLU A 29 5.43 -15.27 -6.14
C GLU A 29 6.55 -14.61 -5.33
N GLU A 30 7.00 -13.44 -5.75
CA GLU A 30 8.01 -12.65 -5.07
C GLU A 30 7.45 -11.98 -3.82
N PHE A 31 6.24 -11.41 -3.88
CA PHE A 31 5.57 -10.93 -2.67
C PHE A 31 5.30 -12.06 -1.68
N ALA A 32 5.04 -13.29 -2.13
CA ALA A 32 4.87 -14.43 -1.24
C ALA A 32 6.11 -14.74 -0.38
N ARG A 33 7.30 -14.22 -0.74
CA ARG A 33 8.54 -14.32 0.06
C ARG A 33 8.63 -13.29 1.19
N PHE A 34 7.67 -12.36 1.27
CA PHE A 34 7.65 -11.31 2.28
C PHE A 34 6.89 -11.83 3.49
N ASP A 35 7.59 -12.60 4.33
CA ASP A 35 7.05 -13.20 5.54
C ASP A 35 6.34 -12.16 6.42
N SER A 36 6.83 -10.91 6.43
CA SER A 36 6.23 -9.82 7.19
C SER A 36 4.77 -9.51 6.82
N LEU A 37 4.36 -9.79 5.58
CA LEU A 37 3.00 -9.55 5.09
C LEU A 37 2.05 -10.72 5.39
N SER A 38 2.58 -11.94 5.59
CA SER A 38 1.78 -13.15 5.75
C SER A 38 0.85 -13.14 6.97
N SER A 39 1.25 -12.46 8.05
CA SER A 39 0.47 -12.36 9.28
C SER A 39 -0.58 -11.25 9.25
N LEU A 40 -0.66 -10.45 8.18
CA LEU A 40 -1.57 -9.32 8.10
C LEU A 40 -2.95 -9.74 7.58
N ARG A 41 -3.95 -9.00 8.02
CA ARG A 41 -5.29 -8.96 7.42
C ARG A 41 -5.39 -7.72 6.55
N PHE A 42 -5.94 -7.90 5.35
CA PHE A 42 -6.06 -6.85 4.35
C PHE A 42 -7.53 -6.44 4.25
N VAL A 43 -7.82 -5.18 4.55
CA VAL A 43 -9.17 -4.65 4.61
C VAL A 43 -9.29 -3.55 3.57
N MET A 44 -10.22 -3.70 2.63
CA MET A 44 -10.43 -2.70 1.59
C MET A 44 -10.84 -1.35 2.21
N THR A 45 -10.35 -0.27 1.60
CA THR A 45 -10.59 1.12 2.03
C THR A 45 -10.78 2.04 0.83
N GLY A 46 -11.26 3.26 1.09
CA GLY A 46 -11.56 4.26 0.05
C GLY A 46 -12.89 4.06 -0.67
N LEU A 47 -13.65 3.03 -0.31
CA LEU A 47 -14.98 2.73 -0.83
C LEU A 47 -16.03 2.72 0.28
N VAL A 48 -17.28 2.87 -0.14
CA VAL A 48 -18.46 2.72 0.72
C VAL A 48 -19.11 1.38 0.40
N PHE A 49 -19.29 0.56 1.43
CA PHE A 49 -19.82 -0.80 1.30
C PHE A 49 -21.25 -0.87 1.84
N SER A 50 -22.08 -1.76 1.29
CA SER A 50 -23.42 -2.05 1.85
C SER A 50 -23.34 -2.77 3.19
N GLU A 51 -22.25 -3.51 3.42
CA GLU A 51 -21.96 -4.26 4.64
C GLU A 51 -20.54 -3.92 5.13
N ALA A 52 -20.07 -4.53 6.21
CA ALA A 52 -18.69 -4.34 6.65
C ALA A 52 -17.70 -4.80 5.56
N ALA A 53 -16.62 -4.05 5.35
CA ALA A 53 -15.61 -4.40 4.35
C ALA A 53 -15.02 -5.79 4.63
N ALA A 54 -14.86 -6.59 3.56
CA ALA A 54 -14.26 -7.90 3.66
C ALA A 54 -12.80 -7.82 4.16
N CYS A 55 -12.47 -8.72 5.09
CA CYS A 55 -11.13 -8.87 5.63
C CYS A 55 -10.43 -10.06 4.96
N LEU A 56 -9.54 -9.78 4.01
CA LEU A 56 -8.82 -10.79 3.24
C LEU A 56 -7.64 -11.37 4.04
N SER A 57 -7.31 -12.63 3.76
CA SER A 57 -6.01 -13.21 4.09
C SER A 57 -4.93 -12.71 3.13
N PHE A 58 -3.66 -12.97 3.46
CA PHE A 58 -2.55 -12.66 2.56
C PHE A 58 -2.66 -13.38 1.21
N ASP A 59 -3.00 -14.67 1.20
CA ASP A 59 -3.17 -15.43 -0.05
C ASP A 59 -4.30 -14.88 -0.93
N ALA A 60 -5.43 -14.49 -0.31
CA ALA A 60 -6.53 -13.88 -1.04
C ALA A 60 -6.14 -12.52 -1.62
N TRP A 61 -5.39 -11.71 -0.86
CA TRP A 61 -4.84 -10.45 -1.34
C TRP A 61 -3.81 -10.65 -2.48
N LEU A 62 -2.92 -11.64 -2.37
CA LEU A 62 -1.95 -11.99 -3.42
C LEU A 62 -2.64 -12.41 -4.71
N ASN A 63 -3.72 -13.19 -4.64
CA ASN A 63 -4.48 -13.59 -5.82
C ASN A 63 -5.12 -12.39 -6.51
N LEU A 64 -5.73 -11.47 -5.75
CA LEU A 64 -6.24 -10.22 -6.32
C LEU A 64 -5.13 -9.39 -6.97
N TYR A 65 -3.96 -9.34 -6.34
CA TYR A 65 -2.82 -8.61 -6.88
C TYR A 65 -2.27 -9.25 -8.17
N ARG A 66 -2.20 -10.57 -8.23
CA ARG A 66 -1.81 -11.35 -9.41
C ARG A 66 -2.70 -11.01 -10.60
N ASP A 67 -4.01 -11.06 -10.40
CA ASP A 67 -5.00 -10.75 -11.44
C ASP A 67 -4.89 -9.29 -11.90
N ALA A 68 -4.68 -8.37 -10.96
CA ALA A 68 -4.49 -6.96 -11.23
C ALA A 68 -3.24 -6.65 -12.06
N LEU A 69 -2.12 -7.27 -11.69
CA LEU A 69 -0.85 -7.10 -12.38
C LEU A 69 -0.92 -7.64 -13.81
N GLU A 70 -1.60 -8.78 -14.01
CA GLU A 70 -1.85 -9.34 -15.33
C GLU A 70 -2.78 -8.45 -16.18
N GLY A 71 -3.82 -7.87 -15.57
CA GLY A 71 -4.65 -6.86 -16.20
C GLY A 71 -3.84 -5.65 -16.66
N TYR A 72 -3.04 -5.08 -15.77
CA TYR A 72 -2.15 -3.97 -16.11
C TYR A 72 -1.22 -4.34 -17.28
N ARG A 73 -0.69 -5.56 -17.28
CA ARG A 73 0.19 -6.02 -18.36
C ARG A 73 -0.48 -6.07 -19.73
N LYS A 74 -1.78 -6.35 -19.80
CA LYS A 74 -2.52 -6.51 -21.07
C LYS A 74 -3.14 -5.22 -21.58
N ILE A 75 -3.79 -4.45 -20.70
CA ILE A 75 -4.64 -3.31 -21.07
C ILE A 75 -4.08 -1.96 -20.59
N GLY A 76 -2.96 -1.95 -19.85
CA GLY A 76 -2.28 -0.71 -19.43
C GLY A 76 -3.01 0.09 -18.35
N GLN A 77 -4.17 -0.37 -17.87
CA GLN A 77 -4.94 0.24 -16.80
C GLN A 77 -5.68 -0.85 -16.00
N PHE A 78 -5.64 -0.78 -14.68
CA PHE A 78 -6.38 -1.72 -13.82
C PHE A 78 -6.85 -1.05 -12.52
N ASP A 79 -8.02 -1.47 -12.03
CA ASP A 79 -8.61 -1.01 -10.78
C ASP A 79 -8.22 -1.96 -9.63
N PHE A 80 -7.03 -1.73 -9.05
CA PHE A 80 -6.63 -2.44 -7.84
C PHE A 80 -7.03 -1.60 -6.62
N PRO A 81 -7.85 -2.14 -5.69
CA PRO A 81 -8.38 -1.35 -4.59
C PRO A 81 -7.28 -0.95 -3.60
N CYS A 82 -7.58 0.09 -2.82
CA CYS A 82 -6.74 0.47 -1.68
C CYS A 82 -7.04 -0.45 -0.49
N PHE A 83 -6.01 -0.74 0.31
CA PHE A 83 -6.12 -1.56 1.50
C PHE A 83 -5.50 -0.89 2.72
N PHE A 84 -6.08 -1.17 3.89
CA PHE A 84 -5.35 -1.17 5.15
C PHE A 84 -4.91 -2.59 5.46
N ALA A 85 -3.67 -2.75 5.91
CA ALA A 85 -3.12 -4.02 6.36
C ALA A 85 -2.71 -3.92 7.82
N THR A 86 -3.20 -4.84 8.65
CA THR A 86 -2.96 -4.86 10.09
C THR A 86 -2.86 -6.29 10.63
N GLY A 87 -2.05 -6.49 11.67
CA GLY A 87 -2.04 -7.72 12.46
C GLY A 87 -3.13 -7.74 13.54
N ASP A 88 -3.76 -6.60 13.82
CA ASP A 88 -4.84 -6.46 14.82
C ASP A 88 -6.01 -5.67 14.22
N LEU A 89 -7.16 -6.32 14.07
CA LEU A 89 -8.36 -5.69 13.51
C LEU A 89 -8.95 -4.60 14.42
N SER A 90 -8.55 -4.53 15.69
CA SER A 90 -8.93 -3.41 16.57
C SER A 90 -8.24 -2.08 16.20
N ASP A 91 -7.19 -2.13 15.37
CA ASP A 91 -6.57 -0.95 14.77
C ASP A 91 -7.47 -0.26 13.73
N LEU A 92 -8.53 -0.93 13.31
CA LEU A 92 -9.49 -0.49 12.31
C LEU A 92 -10.91 -0.51 12.90
N TYR A 93 -11.82 0.24 12.28
CA TYR A 93 -13.24 0.15 12.60
C TYR A 93 -14.11 0.43 11.37
N ALA A 94 -15.30 -0.16 11.34
CA ALA A 94 -16.34 0.15 10.36
C ALA A 94 -17.14 1.36 10.86
N TYR A 95 -17.07 2.46 10.14
CA TYR A 95 -17.89 3.65 10.40
C TYR A 95 -19.23 3.53 9.67
N THR A 96 -20.33 3.51 10.41
CA THR A 96 -21.68 3.45 9.85
C THR A 96 -22.07 4.80 9.26
N LEU A 97 -22.45 4.80 8.00
CA LEU A 97 -23.01 5.94 7.26
C LEU A 97 -24.54 5.85 7.23
N THR A 98 -25.19 6.96 6.87
CA THR A 98 -26.63 6.98 6.61
C THR A 98 -27.01 5.95 5.53
N GLY A 99 -28.07 5.19 5.80
CA GLY A 99 -28.59 4.15 4.91
C GLY A 99 -27.91 2.78 5.07
N GLY A 100 -27.35 2.48 6.26
CA GLY A 100 -26.78 1.17 6.59
C GLY A 100 -25.42 0.85 5.94
N ARG A 101 -24.90 1.76 5.12
CA ARG A 101 -23.60 1.62 4.47
C ARG A 101 -22.46 1.80 5.46
N THR A 102 -21.30 1.22 5.18
CA THR A 102 -20.11 1.36 6.04
C THR A 102 -18.88 1.82 5.27
N MET A 103 -17.94 2.42 5.99
CA MET A 103 -16.62 2.76 5.48
C MET A 103 -15.54 2.39 6.50
N THR A 104 -14.48 1.73 6.05
CA THR A 104 -13.34 1.38 6.91
C THR A 104 -12.55 2.62 7.28
N LYS A 105 -12.26 2.80 8.57
CA LYS A 105 -11.38 3.87 9.07
C LYS A 105 -10.32 3.31 10.02
N PRO A 106 -9.10 3.89 10.02
CA PRO A 106 -8.09 3.54 10.99
C PRO A 106 -8.40 4.20 12.35
N LEU A 107 -8.27 3.43 13.42
CA LEU A 107 -8.21 3.93 14.79
C LEU A 107 -6.76 4.17 15.20
N PHE A 108 -5.89 3.21 14.88
CA PHE A 108 -4.46 3.21 15.17
C PHE A 108 -3.62 3.16 13.88
N PRO A 109 -2.30 3.41 13.97
CA PRO A 109 -1.37 3.30 12.85
C PRO A 109 -1.43 1.93 12.14
N VAL A 110 -1.81 1.94 10.86
CA VAL A 110 -1.88 0.76 10.00
C VAL A 110 -1.04 0.97 8.74
N LEU A 111 -0.63 -0.14 8.11
CA LEU A 111 0.01 -0.12 6.79
C LEU A 111 -1.06 0.19 5.74
N GLN A 112 -0.84 1.21 4.91
CA GLN A 112 -1.71 1.50 3.77
C GLN A 112 -1.05 0.97 2.50
N ILE A 113 -1.84 0.30 1.67
CA ILE A 113 -1.38 -0.27 0.40
C ILE A 113 -2.29 0.27 -0.70
N ARG A 114 -1.71 0.83 -1.75
CA ARG A 114 -2.46 1.35 -2.89
C ARG A 114 -1.68 1.23 -4.19
N PRO A 115 -2.34 1.28 -5.35
CA PRO A 115 -1.66 1.47 -6.62
C PRO A 115 -0.81 2.74 -6.61
N ASN A 116 0.40 2.65 -7.14
CA ASN A 116 1.27 3.78 -7.38
C ASN A 116 1.36 4.08 -8.87
N TYR A 117 0.88 5.26 -9.23
CA TYR A 117 1.05 5.86 -10.54
C TYR A 117 2.06 6.99 -10.44
N PHE A 118 2.88 7.16 -11.48
CA PHE A 118 3.87 8.21 -11.54
C PHE A 118 3.90 8.89 -12.90
N MET A 119 4.43 10.11 -12.90
CA MET A 119 4.80 10.85 -14.09
C MET A 119 6.17 11.46 -13.89
N VAL A 120 6.84 11.76 -15.00
CA VAL A 120 8.05 12.58 -14.96
C VAL A 120 7.65 13.99 -15.37
N VAL A 121 7.93 14.95 -14.49
CA VAL A 121 7.68 16.37 -14.74
C VAL A 121 8.96 17.12 -14.46
N ASN A 122 9.49 17.84 -15.46
CA ASN A 122 10.74 18.61 -15.36
C ASN A 122 11.94 17.77 -14.87
N GLY A 123 12.06 16.53 -15.36
CA GLY A 123 13.14 15.62 -14.98
C GLY A 123 13.00 15.01 -13.59
N GLU A 124 11.88 15.21 -12.90
CA GLU A 124 11.61 14.62 -11.59
C GLU A 124 10.46 13.62 -11.62
N VAL A 125 10.61 12.50 -10.90
CA VAL A 125 9.53 11.54 -10.69
C VAL A 125 8.51 12.12 -9.69
N LYS A 126 7.28 12.32 -10.12
CA LYS A 126 6.13 12.64 -9.28
C LYS A 126 5.26 11.40 -9.10
N THR A 127 5.12 10.94 -7.86
CA THR A 127 4.31 9.76 -7.48
C THR A 127 2.89 10.16 -7.09
N ARG A 128 1.96 9.19 -7.07
CA ARG A 128 0.52 9.40 -6.77
C ARG A 128 -0.15 10.38 -7.71
N VAL A 129 0.32 10.44 -8.94
CA VAL A 129 -0.32 11.30 -9.92
C VAL A 129 -1.44 10.54 -10.59
N PHE A 130 -2.63 11.12 -10.56
CA PHE A 130 -3.77 10.65 -11.33
C PHE A 130 -3.93 11.57 -12.53
N GLY A 131 -4.01 11.00 -13.73
CA GLY A 131 -4.20 11.79 -14.95
C GLY A 131 -3.70 11.09 -16.20
N LYS A 132 -4.05 11.70 -17.35
CA LYS A 132 -3.59 11.25 -18.66
C LYS A 132 -2.06 11.32 -18.72
N GLY A 133 -1.41 10.20 -19.01
CA GLY A 133 0.05 10.09 -19.07
C GLY A 133 0.71 9.56 -17.79
N ALA A 134 -0.05 9.29 -16.73
CA ALA A 134 0.49 8.61 -15.56
C ALA A 134 0.72 7.12 -15.86
N ALA A 135 1.95 6.65 -15.64
CA ALA A 135 2.31 5.25 -15.75
C ALA A 135 2.14 4.56 -14.40
N PHE A 136 1.54 3.38 -14.38
CA PHE A 136 1.57 2.56 -13.17
C PHE A 136 2.97 1.99 -13.00
N PHE A 137 3.51 2.12 -11.80
CA PHE A 137 4.74 1.45 -11.43
C PHE A 137 4.46 0.14 -10.69
N GLY A 138 3.60 0.17 -9.67
CA GLY A 138 3.45 -0.95 -8.75
C GLY A 138 2.59 -0.56 -7.56
N LEU A 139 2.87 -1.13 -6.40
CA LEU A 139 2.18 -0.79 -5.16
C LEU A 139 2.99 0.21 -4.33
N GLU A 140 2.29 1.18 -3.75
CA GLU A 140 2.79 2.00 -2.65
C GLU A 140 2.39 1.38 -1.32
N PHE A 141 3.39 1.16 -0.47
CA PHE A 141 3.25 0.84 0.94
C PHE A 141 3.56 2.08 1.77
N ALA A 142 2.57 2.56 2.53
CA ALA A 142 2.68 3.77 3.33
C ALA A 142 2.45 3.49 4.81
N PHE A 143 3.29 4.09 5.66
CA PHE A 143 3.15 3.98 7.11
C PHE A 143 3.41 5.32 7.82
N PRO A 144 2.57 5.69 8.81
CA PRO A 144 2.77 6.91 9.58
C PRO A 144 3.93 6.75 10.58
N THR A 145 4.77 7.77 10.68
CA THR A 145 5.86 7.84 11.66
C THR A 145 5.52 8.70 12.87
N LEU A 146 4.52 9.57 12.72
CA LEU A 146 3.99 10.46 13.75
C LEU A 146 2.46 10.34 13.75
N TYR A 147 1.91 10.11 14.93
CA TYR A 147 0.49 9.86 15.15
C TYR A 147 0.05 10.46 16.48
N VAL A 148 -1.21 10.92 16.56
CA VAL A 148 -1.80 11.39 17.82
C VAL A 148 -2.74 10.31 18.36
N HIS A 149 -2.46 9.83 19.57
CA HIS A 149 -3.27 8.81 20.22
C HIS A 149 -4.70 9.33 20.46
N PRO A 150 -5.76 8.61 20.02
CA PRO A 150 -7.13 9.12 19.97
C PRO A 150 -7.73 9.30 21.35
N GLU A 151 -7.27 8.53 22.33
CA GLU A 151 -7.79 8.57 23.70
C GLU A 151 -7.04 9.55 24.59
N THR A 152 -5.72 9.69 24.41
CA THR A 152 -4.86 10.46 25.32
C THR A 152 -4.42 11.79 24.72
N GLY A 153 -4.54 11.97 23.40
CA GLY A 153 -4.02 13.12 22.69
C GLY A 153 -2.49 13.17 22.58
N ALA A 154 -1.78 12.14 23.07
CA ALA A 154 -0.32 12.10 23.05
C ALA A 154 0.23 11.93 21.63
N LEU A 155 1.34 12.62 21.32
CA LEU A 155 2.07 12.44 20.07
C LEU A 155 3.03 11.25 20.19
N GLU A 156 2.87 10.23 19.35
CA GLU A 156 3.68 9.00 19.35
C GLU A 156 4.58 8.91 18.11
N TYR A 157 5.86 8.55 18.33
CA TYR A 157 6.83 8.26 17.27
C TYR A 157 6.80 6.76 16.91
N VAL A 158 5.68 6.33 16.35
CA VAL A 158 5.29 4.92 16.16
C VAL A 158 6.36 4.08 15.48
N LEU A 159 6.96 4.59 14.40
CA LEU A 159 7.98 3.86 13.65
C LEU A 159 9.36 3.87 14.32
N ARG A 160 9.67 4.80 15.23
CA ARG A 160 10.95 4.81 15.96
C ARG A 160 10.87 3.88 17.17
N GLU A 161 9.77 3.91 17.88
CA GLU A 161 9.60 3.17 19.12
C GLU A 161 9.19 1.71 18.86
N GLY A 162 8.54 1.43 17.73
CA GLY A 162 8.12 0.07 17.39
C GLY A 162 7.03 -0.47 18.33
N THR A 163 6.30 0.46 18.97
CA THR A 163 5.28 0.21 19.98
C THR A 163 4.04 -0.48 19.42
N ARG A 164 3.87 -0.48 18.09
CA ARG A 164 2.72 -1.10 17.42
C ARG A 164 3.15 -2.26 16.51
N PRO A 165 2.36 -3.35 16.43
CA PRO A 165 2.65 -4.49 15.55
C PRO A 165 2.89 -4.06 14.09
N ALA A 166 2.05 -3.18 13.55
CA ALA A 166 2.17 -2.69 12.18
C ALA A 166 3.49 -1.95 11.90
N ALA A 167 4.08 -1.28 12.90
CA ALA A 167 5.39 -0.64 12.75
C ALA A 167 6.52 -1.68 12.59
N ARG A 168 6.45 -2.80 13.33
CA ARG A 168 7.40 -3.91 13.17
C ARG A 168 7.28 -4.53 11.79
N THR A 169 6.05 -4.80 11.35
CA THR A 169 5.79 -5.31 10.00
C THR A 169 6.32 -4.37 8.92
N PHE A 170 6.06 -3.06 9.02
CA PHE A 170 6.56 -2.12 8.02
C PHE A 170 8.10 -2.06 7.97
N ARG A 171 8.78 -2.15 9.13
CA ARG A 171 10.25 -2.25 9.16
C ARG A 171 10.76 -3.53 8.49
N ALA A 172 10.12 -4.67 8.76
CA ALA A 172 10.47 -5.94 8.14
C ALA A 172 10.24 -5.90 6.62
N LEU A 173 9.09 -5.38 6.16
CA LEU A 173 8.80 -5.12 4.76
C LEU A 173 9.90 -4.28 4.08
N MET A 174 10.37 -3.20 4.72
CA MET A 174 11.46 -2.39 4.18
C MET A 174 12.78 -3.17 4.08
N GLN A 175 13.06 -4.09 5.00
CA GLN A 175 14.26 -4.93 4.97
C GLN A 175 14.14 -6.01 3.89
N GLU A 176 13.00 -6.68 3.79
CA GLU A 176 12.70 -7.67 2.76
C GLU A 176 12.77 -7.04 1.37
N ALA A 177 12.17 -5.87 1.16
CA ALA A 177 12.29 -5.11 -0.09
C ALA A 177 13.73 -4.76 -0.45
N ARG A 178 14.60 -4.52 0.55
CA ARG A 178 16.03 -4.30 0.30
C ARG A 178 16.77 -5.56 -0.10
N ARG A 179 16.35 -6.70 0.44
CA ARG A 179 16.97 -8.00 0.23
C ARG A 179 16.56 -8.64 -1.10
N PHE A 180 15.30 -8.51 -1.47
CA PHE A 180 14.70 -9.26 -2.58
C PHE A 180 14.45 -8.44 -3.84
N LEU A 181 14.47 -7.11 -3.74
CA LEU A 181 14.17 -6.21 -4.87
C LEU A 181 15.33 -5.26 -5.14
N GLU A 182 15.47 -4.87 -6.40
CA GLU A 182 16.50 -3.95 -6.87
C GLU A 182 15.98 -2.51 -6.96
N PRO A 183 16.82 -1.49 -6.77
CA PRO A 183 16.47 -0.11 -7.13
C PRO A 183 16.14 0.00 -8.63
N MET A 184 15.03 0.65 -8.96
CA MET A 184 14.70 0.98 -10.35
C MET A 184 15.35 2.33 -10.74
N GLN A 185 15.95 2.37 -11.92
CA GLN A 185 16.44 3.60 -12.53
C GLN A 185 15.72 3.79 -13.87
N PHE A 186 15.31 5.03 -14.14
CA PHE A 186 14.81 5.40 -15.47
C PHE A 186 15.89 6.15 -16.23
N GLU A 187 15.80 6.16 -17.55
CA GLU A 187 16.60 7.04 -18.39
C GLU A 187 15.67 8.03 -19.08
N ILE A 188 16.00 9.31 -19.01
CA ILE A 188 15.23 10.39 -19.63
C ILE A 188 16.22 11.31 -20.33
N ASP A 189 16.02 11.49 -21.64
CA ASP A 189 16.92 12.27 -22.50
C ASP A 189 18.40 11.84 -22.36
N GLY A 190 18.65 10.53 -22.30
CA GLY A 190 19.99 9.96 -22.16
C GLY A 190 20.63 10.12 -20.77
N LYS A 191 19.87 10.60 -19.77
CA LYS A 191 20.37 10.80 -18.40
C LYS A 191 19.70 9.84 -17.42
N PRO A 192 20.48 9.22 -16.51
CA PRO A 192 19.91 8.39 -15.45
C PRO A 192 19.11 9.26 -14.47
N LEU A 193 17.88 8.83 -14.18
CA LEU A 193 16.99 9.40 -13.19
C LEU A 193 16.90 8.46 -11.99
N SER A 194 17.31 8.95 -10.82
CA SER A 194 17.15 8.24 -9.56
C SER A 194 15.68 8.23 -9.15
N THR A 195 15.22 7.08 -8.66
CA THR A 195 13.82 6.88 -8.27
C THR A 195 13.75 6.25 -6.88
N PRO A 196 12.65 6.49 -6.13
CA PRO A 196 12.42 5.80 -4.85
C PRO A 196 11.88 4.37 -5.05
N PHE A 197 11.86 3.89 -6.29
CA PHE A 197 11.18 2.67 -6.67
C PHE A 197 12.09 1.46 -6.54
N ARG A 198 11.50 0.34 -6.14
CA ARG A 198 12.13 -0.96 -6.16
C ARG A 198 11.33 -1.92 -7.00
N VAL A 199 12.04 -2.70 -7.79
CA VAL A 199 11.46 -3.63 -8.74
C VAL A 199 12.14 -4.98 -8.57
N SER A 200 11.40 -6.05 -8.78
CA SER A 200 11.99 -7.37 -8.84
C SER A 200 12.75 -7.58 -10.14
N GLN A 201 13.65 -8.55 -10.19
CA GLN A 201 14.44 -8.80 -11.39
C GLN A 201 13.51 -9.13 -12.59
N GLN A 202 12.52 -9.99 -12.36
CA GLN A 202 11.60 -10.42 -13.40
C GLN A 202 10.74 -9.27 -13.94
N GLU A 203 10.21 -8.41 -13.06
CA GLU A 203 9.43 -7.26 -13.50
C GLU A 203 10.30 -6.19 -14.16
N LYS A 204 11.57 -6.07 -13.78
CA LYS A 204 12.54 -5.15 -14.39
C LYS A 204 12.86 -5.56 -15.83
N GLU A 205 13.08 -6.85 -16.06
CA GLU A 205 13.31 -7.40 -17.40
C GLU A 205 12.10 -7.12 -18.31
N ARG A 206 10.89 -7.43 -17.82
CA ARG A 206 9.63 -7.13 -18.52
C ARG A 206 9.42 -5.65 -18.78
N TRP A 207 9.78 -4.79 -17.83
CA TRP A 207 9.70 -3.34 -18.01
C TRP A 207 10.61 -2.89 -19.16
N ASN A 208 11.87 -3.31 -19.15
CA ASN A 208 12.86 -2.94 -20.17
C ASN A 208 12.48 -3.44 -21.57
N GLU A 209 11.89 -4.64 -21.67
CA GLU A 209 11.36 -5.16 -22.94
C GLU A 209 10.27 -4.25 -23.52
N ARG A 210 9.36 -3.76 -22.68
CA ARG A 210 8.27 -2.87 -23.12
C ARG A 210 8.78 -1.50 -23.57
N THR A 211 9.72 -0.92 -22.84
CA THR A 211 10.23 0.42 -23.16
C THR A 211 11.18 0.44 -24.35
N ARG A 212 11.75 -0.71 -24.75
CA ARG A 212 12.58 -0.83 -25.97
C ARG A 212 11.78 -0.81 -27.27
N VAL A 213 10.47 -1.04 -27.19
CA VAL A 213 9.58 -1.11 -28.38
C VAL A 213 8.95 0.26 -28.69
N THR A 214 9.17 1.27 -27.85
CA THR A 214 8.75 2.67 -28.02
C THR A 214 9.94 3.58 -28.30
#